data_AF-A0A7S0D2R7-F1
#
_entry.id   AF-A0A7S0D2R7-F1
#
_cell.length_a   1.000
_cell.length_b   1.000
_cell.length_c   1.000
_cell.angle_alpha   90.00
_cell.angle_beta   90.00
_cell.angle_gamma   90.00
#
_symmetry.space_group_name_H-M   'P 1'
#
loop_
_entity.id
_entity.type
_entity.pdbx_description
1 polymer ?
#
loop_
_entity_poly.entity_id
_entity_poly.type
_entity_poly.pdbx_seq_one_letter_code
_entity_poly.pdbx_strand_id
1 'polypeptide(L)'
;VGKWRHVINLLSQIHEENFQRPQHHKTTSKYMRQIQRWCEHFVRHTMAAYRPSRPNTAVLLEVQKVCWKVANVLAIGFMRNASLISGLREDAKLAIASDIAQLESALHLLAPKHHFATPPRWYSELRTFRQMLFLDHNALSSKGLVHSVSPVIAAQFLLSRMSNRSVPITCVPFKALGTSISKYNRWIEQQTEFKILQKFQTLIQDIRKKLKSGRALSAASLATANASLDFVDSIVKAGLSAPSVAAQSVS
;
A
#
# COMPACT_ATOMS: atom_id res chain seq x y z
N VAL A 1 16.87 -16.32 -1.27
CA VAL A 1 15.70 -15.82 -0.47
C VAL A 1 16.08 -14.67 0.49
N GLY A 2 17.23 -14.72 1.19
CA GLY A 2 17.64 -13.69 2.16
C GLY A 2 17.82 -12.25 1.63
N LYS A 3 18.32 -12.06 0.40
CA LYS A 3 18.57 -10.72 -0.18
C LYS A 3 17.31 -9.86 -0.38
N TRP A 4 16.15 -10.49 -0.61
CA TRP A 4 14.86 -9.80 -0.82
C TRP A 4 14.28 -9.21 0.46
N ARG A 5 14.48 -9.90 1.58
CA ARG A 5 13.91 -9.53 2.88
C ARG A 5 14.49 -8.20 3.40
N HIS A 6 15.74 -7.90 3.05
CA HIS A 6 16.36 -6.62 3.38
C HIS A 6 15.60 -5.44 2.77
N VAL A 7 15.26 -5.49 1.48
CA VAL A 7 14.56 -4.39 0.81
C VAL A 7 13.13 -4.20 1.34
N ILE A 8 12.46 -5.29 1.69
CA ILE A 8 11.12 -5.24 2.32
C ILE A 8 11.20 -4.59 3.70
N ASN A 9 12.28 -4.84 4.45
CA ASN A 9 12.51 -4.17 5.73
C ASN A 9 12.76 -2.65 5.53
N LEU A 10 13.44 -2.24 4.45
CA LEU A 10 13.61 -0.81 4.12
C LEU A 10 12.26 -0.11 3.93
N LEU A 11 11.26 -0.78 3.34
CA LEU A 11 9.91 -0.21 3.20
C LEU A 11 9.22 0.03 4.55
N SER A 12 9.60 -0.70 5.60
CA SER A 12 9.05 -0.49 6.94
C SER A 12 9.65 0.74 7.65
N GLN A 13 10.81 1.23 7.19
CA GLN A 13 11.44 2.44 7.73
C GLN A 13 10.63 3.71 7.43
N ILE A 14 9.64 3.66 6.52
CA ILE A 14 8.69 4.76 6.36
C ILE A 14 8.01 5.10 7.69
N HIS A 15 7.81 4.13 8.60
CA HIS A 15 7.20 4.37 9.91
C HIS A 15 8.14 5.02 10.93
N GLU A 16 9.43 5.06 10.63
CA GLU A 16 10.44 5.78 11.43
C GLU A 16 10.50 7.26 11.03
N GLU A 17 9.99 7.62 9.85
CA GLU A 17 9.87 9.01 9.42
C GLU A 17 8.79 9.72 10.24
N ASN A 18 9.15 10.83 10.87
CA ASN A 18 8.23 11.58 11.71
C ASN A 18 7.34 12.50 10.86
N PHE A 19 6.24 11.95 10.32
CA PHE A 19 5.26 12.70 9.53
C PHE A 19 4.42 13.72 10.31
N GLN A 20 4.65 13.88 11.63
CA GLN A 20 4.04 14.95 12.41
C GLN A 20 4.88 16.24 12.41
N ARG A 21 6.19 16.13 12.15
CA ARG A 21 7.08 17.29 12.02
C ARG A 21 6.99 17.89 10.62
N PRO A 22 7.29 19.20 10.46
CA PRO A 22 7.41 19.82 9.15
C PRO A 22 8.36 19.03 8.26
N GLN A 23 7.86 18.56 7.12
CA GLN A 23 8.63 17.78 6.15
C GLN A 23 9.12 18.65 5.01
N HIS A 24 10.40 18.50 4.65
CA HIS A 24 10.95 19.17 3.47
C HIS A 24 10.67 18.32 2.22
N HIS A 25 9.50 18.52 1.60
CA HIS A 25 9.00 17.74 0.46
C HIS A 25 9.95 17.64 -0.76
N LYS A 26 10.93 18.55 -0.88
CA LYS A 26 11.95 18.52 -1.95
C LYS A 26 13.04 17.47 -1.73
N THR A 27 13.21 16.97 -0.51
CA THR A 27 14.24 15.96 -0.21
C THR A 27 13.61 14.58 -0.15
N THR A 28 14.14 13.64 -0.93
CA THR A 28 13.81 12.22 -0.83
C THR A 28 13.98 11.70 0.60
N SER A 29 13.12 10.80 1.04
CA SER A 29 13.31 10.13 2.33
C SER A 29 14.55 9.23 2.34
N LYS A 30 15.16 9.00 3.51
CA LYS A 30 16.41 8.22 3.59
C LYS A 30 16.23 6.78 3.12
N TYR A 31 15.11 6.15 3.49
CA TYR A 31 14.79 4.79 3.08
C TYR A 31 14.55 4.70 1.56
N MET A 32 13.93 5.71 0.95
CA MET A 32 13.63 5.73 -0.49
C MET A 32 14.92 5.83 -1.33
N ARG A 33 15.89 6.64 -0.89
CA ARG A 33 17.24 6.66 -1.52
C ARG A 33 17.92 5.29 -1.46
N GLN A 34 17.77 4.56 -0.36
CA GLN A 34 18.35 3.21 -0.23
C GLN A 34 17.66 2.23 -1.18
N ILE A 35 16.34 2.30 -1.31
CA ILE A 35 15.58 1.48 -2.27
C ILE A 35 16.01 1.77 -3.71
N GLN A 36 16.15 3.04 -4.09
CA GLN A 36 16.63 3.44 -5.43
C GLN A 36 18.01 2.85 -5.73
N ARG A 37 18.97 3.04 -4.82
CA ARG A 37 20.32 2.49 -4.96
C ARG A 37 20.30 0.97 -5.05
N TRP A 38 19.45 0.32 -4.27
CA TRP A 38 19.28 -1.13 -4.33
C TRP A 38 18.73 -1.58 -5.69
N CYS A 39 17.70 -0.92 -6.23
CA CYS A 39 17.14 -1.24 -7.55
C CYS A 39 18.18 -1.05 -8.65
N GLU A 40 18.92 0.06 -8.61
CA GLU A 40 20.02 0.33 -9.54
C GLU A 40 21.11 -0.74 -9.48
N HIS A 41 21.56 -1.09 -8.27
CA HIS A 41 22.59 -2.12 -8.08
C HIS A 41 22.08 -3.49 -8.55
N PHE A 42 20.82 -3.82 -8.24
CA PHE A 42 20.20 -5.07 -8.65
C PHE A 42 20.15 -5.20 -10.18
N VAL A 43 19.71 -4.15 -10.89
CA VAL A 43 19.68 -4.15 -12.36
C VAL A 43 21.09 -4.19 -12.96
N ARG A 44 22.00 -3.33 -12.48
CA ARG A 44 23.34 -3.17 -13.08
C ARG A 44 24.28 -4.34 -12.80
N HIS A 45 24.20 -4.97 -11.62
CA HIS A 45 25.16 -6.00 -11.22
C HIS A 45 24.55 -7.38 -11.16
N THR A 46 23.33 -7.50 -10.62
CA THR A 46 22.71 -8.83 -10.50
C THR A 46 22.13 -9.25 -11.85
N MET A 47 21.34 -8.40 -12.50
CA MET A 47 20.67 -8.77 -13.75
C MET A 47 21.56 -8.69 -14.98
N ALA A 48 22.54 -7.78 -15.02
CA ALA A 48 23.49 -7.71 -16.13
C ALA A 48 24.34 -8.99 -16.25
N ALA A 49 24.65 -9.66 -15.14
CA ALA A 49 25.35 -10.95 -15.14
C ALA A 49 24.56 -12.06 -15.88
N TYR A 50 23.23 -11.91 -16.01
CA TYR A 50 22.35 -12.84 -16.72
C TYR A 50 21.97 -12.37 -18.13
N ARG A 51 22.61 -11.31 -18.65
CA ARG A 51 22.49 -10.89 -20.06
C ARG A 51 23.73 -11.37 -20.83
N PRO A 52 23.71 -12.59 -21.40
CA PRO A 52 24.84 -13.07 -22.20
C PRO A 52 25.02 -12.20 -23.44
N SER A 53 26.27 -12.09 -23.93
CA SER A 53 26.63 -11.33 -25.13
C SER A 53 25.86 -11.75 -26.40
N ARG A 54 25.28 -12.95 -26.39
CA ARG A 54 24.26 -13.41 -27.34
C ARG A 54 23.01 -13.82 -26.55
N PRO A 55 21.98 -12.96 -26.47
CA PRO A 55 20.82 -13.23 -25.64
C PRO A 55 19.97 -14.37 -26.19
N ASN A 56 19.80 -15.42 -25.39
CA ASN A 56 18.71 -16.37 -25.58
C ASN A 56 17.41 -15.70 -25.12
N THR A 57 16.41 -15.62 -26.01
CA THR A 57 15.10 -15.01 -25.74
C THR A 57 14.45 -15.58 -24.47
N ALA A 58 14.58 -16.87 -24.20
CA ALA A 58 14.02 -17.50 -23.01
C ALA A 58 14.66 -16.97 -21.71
N VAL A 59 15.97 -16.77 -21.70
CA VAL A 59 16.70 -16.24 -20.52
C VAL A 59 16.30 -14.79 -20.26
N LEU A 60 16.15 -13.98 -21.32
CA LEU A 60 15.70 -12.60 -21.18
C LEU A 60 14.28 -12.50 -20.61
N LEU A 61 13.38 -13.38 -21.03
CA LEU A 61 12.01 -13.45 -20.51
C LEU A 61 12.00 -13.81 -19.02
N GLU A 62 12.82 -14.77 -18.58
CA GLU A 62 12.90 -15.14 -17.17
C GLU A 62 13.50 -14.02 -16.29
N VAL A 63 14.55 -13.35 -16.76
CA VAL A 63 15.11 -12.17 -16.08
C VAL A 63 14.04 -11.07 -15.95
N GLN A 64 13.26 -10.85 -17.00
CA GLN A 64 12.17 -9.89 -17.00
C GLN A 64 11.05 -10.26 -16.02
N LYS A 65 10.61 -11.54 -15.98
CA LYS A 65 9.62 -12.03 -15.00
C LYS A 65 10.09 -11.80 -13.57
N VAL A 66 11.37 -12.04 -13.27
CA VAL A 66 11.93 -11.75 -11.95
C VAL A 66 11.87 -10.26 -11.65
N CYS A 67 12.36 -9.39 -12.53
CA CYS A 67 12.27 -7.94 -12.34
C CYS A 67 10.83 -7.45 -12.09
N TRP A 68 9.85 -8.01 -12.80
CA TRP A 68 8.44 -7.68 -12.62
C TRP A 68 7.92 -8.09 -11.25
N LYS A 69 8.24 -9.31 -10.82
CA LYS A 69 7.87 -9.80 -9.49
C LYS A 69 8.43 -8.89 -8.40
N VAL A 70 9.66 -8.43 -8.57
CA VAL A 70 10.31 -7.49 -7.65
C VAL A 70 9.62 -6.14 -7.63
N ALA A 71 9.33 -5.59 -8.81
CA ALA A 71 8.64 -4.31 -8.93
C ALA A 71 7.25 -4.35 -8.27
N ASN A 72 6.51 -5.43 -8.49
CA ASN A 72 5.22 -5.67 -7.86
C ASN A 72 5.33 -5.74 -6.33
N VAL A 73 6.28 -6.52 -5.80
CA VAL A 73 6.50 -6.64 -4.34
C VAL A 73 6.84 -5.29 -3.71
N LEU A 74 7.70 -4.50 -4.36
CA LEU A 74 8.08 -3.17 -3.90
C LEU A 74 6.89 -2.19 -3.91
N ALA A 75 6.12 -2.15 -5.00
CA ALA A 75 4.97 -1.26 -5.13
C ALA A 75 3.87 -1.58 -4.10
N ILE A 76 3.46 -2.86 -4.02
CA ILE A 76 2.44 -3.31 -3.07
C ILE A 76 2.93 -3.13 -1.63
N GLY A 77 4.20 -3.46 -1.35
CA GLY A 77 4.80 -3.28 -0.02
C GLY A 77 4.86 -1.81 0.40
N PHE A 78 5.19 -0.91 -0.53
CA PHE A 78 5.17 0.54 -0.27
C PHE A 78 3.76 1.03 0.04
N MET A 79 2.77 0.74 -0.83
CA MET A 79 1.39 1.19 -0.62
C MET A 79 0.80 0.62 0.68
N ARG A 80 1.11 -0.63 1.01
CA ARG A 80 0.74 -1.24 2.29
C ARG A 80 1.35 -0.48 3.47
N ASN A 81 2.64 -0.15 3.45
CA ASN A 81 3.23 0.58 4.56
C ASN A 81 2.69 2.03 4.63
N ALA A 82 2.61 2.72 3.49
CA ALA A 82 2.11 4.09 3.43
C ALA A 82 0.64 4.21 3.90
N SER A 83 -0.21 3.23 3.59
CA SER A 83 -1.62 3.23 4.01
C SER A 83 -1.85 3.06 5.51
N LEU A 84 -0.85 2.59 6.28
CA LEU A 84 -0.95 2.47 7.74
C LEU A 84 -0.62 3.79 8.46
N ILE A 85 -0.11 4.78 7.74
CA ILE A 85 0.27 6.07 8.33
C ILE A 85 -1.00 6.89 8.56
N SER A 86 -1.40 6.99 9.82
CA SER A 86 -2.49 7.85 10.27
C SER A 86 -1.99 9.27 10.52
N GLY A 87 -2.85 10.28 10.31
CA GLY A 87 -2.52 11.64 10.77
C GLY A 87 -1.63 12.45 9.81
N LEU A 88 -1.68 12.18 8.51
CA LEU A 88 -0.88 12.91 7.53
C LEU A 88 -1.29 14.39 7.41
N ARG A 89 -0.34 15.27 7.76
CA ARG A 89 -0.36 16.69 7.41
C ARG A 89 -0.14 16.89 5.91
N GLU A 90 -0.41 18.08 5.39
CA GLU A 90 -0.30 18.36 3.96
C GLU A 90 1.14 18.21 3.43
N ASP A 91 2.12 18.69 4.19
CA ASP A 91 3.54 18.53 3.89
C ASP A 91 3.99 17.07 3.91
N ALA A 92 3.46 16.25 4.83
CA ALA A 92 3.71 14.82 4.87
C ALA A 92 3.11 14.09 3.66
N LYS A 93 1.92 14.48 3.19
CA LYS A 93 1.34 13.92 1.95
C LYS A 93 2.20 14.25 0.74
N LEU A 94 2.72 15.48 0.65
CA LEU A 94 3.63 15.89 -0.42
C LEU A 94 4.95 15.11 -0.38
N ALA A 95 5.50 14.86 0.81
CA ALA A 95 6.68 14.02 0.98
C ALA A 95 6.43 12.58 0.50
N ILE A 96 5.33 11.95 0.92
CA ILE A 96 4.96 10.61 0.43
C ILE A 96 4.71 10.61 -1.08
N ALA A 97 4.07 11.64 -1.62
CA ALA A 97 3.85 11.76 -3.07
C ALA A 97 5.17 11.92 -3.85
N SER A 98 6.16 12.60 -3.27
CA SER A 98 7.53 12.67 -3.79
C SER A 98 8.20 11.30 -3.74
N ASP A 99 8.10 10.58 -2.62
CA ASP A 99 8.63 9.22 -2.49
C ASP A 99 7.95 8.25 -3.46
N ILE A 100 6.66 8.39 -3.75
CA ILE A 100 5.97 7.61 -4.79
C ILE A 100 6.56 7.87 -6.17
N ALA A 101 6.81 9.13 -6.53
CA ALA A 101 7.41 9.47 -7.83
C ALA A 101 8.82 8.86 -7.97
N GLN A 102 9.55 8.83 -6.86
CA GLN A 102 10.89 8.27 -6.77
C GLN A 102 10.91 6.74 -6.81
N LEU A 103 9.93 6.11 -6.17
CA LEU A 103 9.68 4.69 -6.32
C LEU A 103 9.31 4.36 -7.76
N GLU A 104 8.39 5.10 -8.39
CA GLU A 104 7.99 4.90 -9.79
C GLU A 104 9.22 4.93 -10.73
N SER A 105 10.13 5.87 -10.53
CA SER A 105 11.39 5.94 -11.27
C SER A 105 12.27 4.71 -11.04
N ALA A 106 12.44 4.27 -9.79
CA ALA A 106 13.21 3.06 -9.47
C ALA A 106 12.58 1.79 -10.06
N LEU A 107 11.25 1.70 -10.05
CA LEU A 107 10.50 0.57 -10.62
C LEU A 107 10.59 0.55 -12.13
N HIS A 108 10.69 1.71 -12.79
CA HIS A 108 10.88 1.78 -14.24
C HIS A 108 12.21 1.16 -14.69
N LEU A 109 13.26 1.20 -13.85
CA LEU A 109 14.53 0.52 -14.11
C LEU A 109 14.38 -1.01 -14.11
N LEU A 110 13.51 -1.53 -13.25
CA LEU A 110 13.22 -2.97 -13.14
C LEU A 110 12.27 -3.42 -14.26
N ALA A 111 11.21 -2.67 -14.49
CA ALA A 111 10.12 -3.01 -15.40
C ALA A 111 9.78 -1.80 -16.30
N PRO A 112 10.51 -1.60 -17.41
CA PRO A 112 10.25 -0.51 -18.34
C PRO A 112 8.85 -0.62 -18.97
N LYS A 113 8.13 0.50 -19.05
CA LYS A 113 6.74 0.58 -19.54
C LYS A 113 6.58 0.08 -20.98
N HIS A 114 7.59 0.29 -21.82
CA HIS A 114 7.57 -0.08 -23.23
C HIS A 114 7.66 -1.58 -23.48
N HIS A 115 7.98 -2.38 -22.46
CA HIS A 115 8.02 -3.84 -22.59
C HIS A 115 6.63 -4.49 -22.49
N PHE A 116 5.56 -3.68 -22.43
CA PHE A 116 4.20 -4.16 -22.25
C PHE A 116 3.23 -3.54 -23.25
N ALA A 117 2.30 -4.35 -23.74
CA ALA A 117 1.11 -3.86 -24.45
C ALA A 117 0.14 -3.13 -23.50
N THR A 118 0.09 -3.54 -22.22
CA THR A 118 -0.72 -2.92 -21.16
C THR A 118 0.11 -2.70 -19.89
N PRO A 119 -0.01 -1.54 -19.22
CA PRO A 119 0.73 -1.29 -17.99
C PRO A 119 0.42 -2.35 -16.92
N PRO A 120 1.44 -2.81 -16.16
CA PRO A 120 1.19 -3.77 -15.10
C PRO A 120 0.30 -3.17 -14.01
N ARG A 121 -0.57 -3.98 -13.41
CA ARG A 121 -1.57 -3.52 -12.42
C ARG A 121 -0.98 -2.68 -11.30
N TRP A 122 0.13 -3.09 -10.70
CA TRP A 122 0.76 -2.34 -9.60
C TRP A 122 1.13 -0.90 -9.98
N TYR A 123 1.37 -0.62 -11.26
CA TYR A 123 1.72 0.71 -11.75
C TYR A 123 0.52 1.64 -11.78
N SER A 124 -0.64 1.16 -12.26
CA SER A 124 -1.88 1.93 -12.19
C SER A 124 -2.33 2.11 -10.75
N GLU A 125 -2.26 1.06 -9.94
CA GLU A 125 -2.60 1.13 -8.50
C GLU A 125 -1.75 2.15 -7.76
N LEU A 126 -0.44 2.22 -8.00
CA LEU A 126 0.45 3.18 -7.36
C LEU A 126 0.10 4.63 -7.70
N ARG A 127 -0.30 4.90 -8.95
CA ARG A 127 -0.73 6.24 -9.39
C ARG A 127 -2.07 6.62 -8.79
N THR A 128 -3.03 5.69 -8.76
CA THR A 128 -4.31 5.88 -8.07
C THR A 128 -4.09 6.15 -6.59
N PHE A 129 -3.24 5.35 -5.93
CA PHE A 129 -2.91 5.52 -4.52
C PHE A 129 -2.32 6.91 -4.22
N ARG A 130 -1.44 7.42 -5.11
CA ARG A 130 -0.91 8.79 -5.00
C ARG A 130 -2.03 9.83 -5.02
N GLN A 131 -3.03 9.69 -5.89
CA GLN A 131 -4.19 10.59 -5.93
C GLN A 131 -5.01 10.49 -4.65
N MET A 132 -5.21 9.27 -4.14
CA MET A 132 -5.99 9.02 -2.92
C MET A 132 -5.43 9.75 -1.68
N LEU A 133 -4.12 10.01 -1.61
CA LEU A 133 -3.50 10.75 -0.49
C LEU A 133 -4.10 12.15 -0.26
N PHE A 134 -4.51 12.81 -1.36
CA PHE A 134 -4.98 14.19 -1.35
C PHE A 134 -6.50 14.31 -1.27
N LEU A 135 -7.22 13.21 -1.48
CA LEU A 135 -8.67 13.20 -1.42
C LEU A 135 -9.18 13.01 0.01
N ASP A 136 -10.34 13.60 0.28
CA ASP A 136 -11.11 13.32 1.47
C ASP A 136 -12.02 12.11 1.28
N HIS A 137 -12.65 11.67 2.36
CA HIS A 137 -13.47 10.45 2.35
C HIS A 137 -14.65 10.54 1.37
N ASN A 138 -15.27 11.72 1.24
CA ASN A 138 -16.41 11.98 0.36
C ASN A 138 -16.00 12.03 -1.12
N ALA A 139 -14.83 12.60 -1.44
CA ALA A 139 -14.30 12.57 -2.80
C ALA A 139 -13.82 11.16 -3.20
N LEU A 140 -13.35 10.36 -2.25
CA LEU A 140 -12.96 8.97 -2.50
C LEU A 140 -14.16 8.07 -2.81
N SER A 141 -15.28 8.27 -2.12
CA SER A 141 -16.51 7.50 -2.38
C SER A 141 -17.17 7.88 -3.71
N SER A 142 -17.22 9.18 -4.04
CA SER A 142 -17.87 9.64 -5.27
C SER A 142 -17.09 9.31 -6.55
N LYS A 143 -15.76 9.30 -6.51
CA LYS A 143 -14.91 9.09 -7.71
C LYS A 143 -14.66 7.64 -8.06
N GLY A 144 -15.05 6.67 -7.22
CA GLY A 144 -14.79 5.24 -7.45
C GLY A 144 -13.30 4.83 -7.50
N LEU A 145 -12.37 5.76 -7.23
CA LEU A 145 -10.92 5.53 -7.32
C LEU A 145 -10.45 4.39 -6.41
N VAL A 146 -11.14 4.17 -5.30
CA VAL A 146 -10.87 3.08 -4.35
C VAL A 146 -10.98 1.68 -4.97
N HIS A 147 -11.74 1.52 -6.07
CA HIS A 147 -11.88 0.24 -6.77
C HIS A 147 -10.74 -0.03 -7.75
N SER A 148 -9.91 0.99 -8.06
CA SER A 148 -8.75 0.87 -8.94
C SER A 148 -7.46 0.50 -8.17
N VAL A 149 -7.57 0.12 -6.90
CA VAL A 149 -6.49 -0.42 -6.06
C VAL A 149 -6.97 -1.71 -5.38
N SER A 150 -6.04 -2.55 -4.89
CA SER A 150 -6.41 -3.74 -4.11
C SER A 150 -7.36 -3.36 -2.95
N PRO A 151 -8.47 -4.11 -2.76
CA PRO A 151 -9.42 -3.87 -1.67
C PRO A 151 -8.76 -3.86 -0.29
N VAL A 152 -7.69 -4.63 -0.08
CA VAL A 152 -6.91 -4.64 1.17
C VAL A 152 -6.23 -3.29 1.39
N ILE A 153 -5.57 -2.73 0.37
CA ILE A 153 -4.90 -1.43 0.45
C ILE A 153 -5.93 -0.33 0.66
N ALA A 154 -7.04 -0.35 -0.08
CA ALA A 154 -8.12 0.63 0.05
C ALA A 154 -8.72 0.62 1.46
N ALA A 155 -9.14 -0.55 1.96
CA ALA A 155 -9.74 -0.68 3.28
C ALA A 155 -8.77 -0.24 4.39
N GLN A 156 -7.50 -0.68 4.30
CA GLN A 156 -6.45 -0.30 5.25
C GLN A 156 -6.20 1.20 5.27
N PHE A 157 -6.13 1.84 4.09
CA PHE A 157 -5.95 3.28 3.96
C PHE A 157 -7.11 4.05 4.59
N LEU A 158 -8.35 3.67 4.26
CA LEU A 158 -9.55 4.35 4.76
C LEU A 158 -9.67 4.22 6.28
N LEU A 159 -9.48 3.01 6.82
CA LEU A 159 -9.48 2.77 8.28
C LEU A 159 -8.42 3.62 9.00
N SER A 160 -7.21 3.70 8.45
CA SER A 160 -6.14 4.49 9.08
C SER A 160 -6.43 6.00 9.05
N ARG A 161 -7.12 6.49 8.01
CA ARG A 161 -7.51 7.91 7.87
C ARG A 161 -8.66 8.31 8.82
N MET A 162 -9.58 7.40 9.11
CA MET A 162 -10.70 7.65 10.03
C MET A 162 -10.24 8.03 11.45
N SER A 163 -9.13 7.44 11.91
CA SER A 163 -8.55 7.67 13.25
C SER A 163 -8.17 9.13 13.53
N ASN A 164 -8.10 9.99 12.51
CA ASN A 164 -7.65 11.38 12.64
C ASN A 164 -8.77 12.43 12.56
N ARG A 165 -10.01 12.03 12.21
CA ARG A 165 -11.06 13.01 11.87
C ARG A 165 -12.31 12.93 12.72
N SER A 166 -12.72 11.73 13.13
CA SER A 166 -14.10 11.55 13.62
C SER A 166 -14.25 10.54 14.75
N VAL A 167 -13.20 9.81 15.11
CA VAL A 167 -13.29 8.71 16.06
C VAL A 167 -12.14 8.80 17.08
N PRO A 168 -12.42 8.88 18.40
CA PRO A 168 -11.40 8.90 19.45
C PRO A 168 -10.74 7.52 19.67
N ILE A 169 -11.11 6.53 18.85
CA ILE A 169 -10.64 5.15 18.90
C ILE A 169 -9.72 4.93 17.70
N THR A 170 -8.59 4.25 17.91
CA THR A 170 -7.72 3.88 16.80
C THR A 170 -8.43 2.91 15.85
N CYS A 171 -8.62 3.34 14.61
CA CYS A 171 -9.08 2.49 13.51
C CYS A 171 -7.91 1.93 12.69
N VAL A 172 -6.68 2.37 12.94
CA VAL A 172 -5.48 1.83 12.28
C VAL A 172 -5.37 0.31 12.53
N PRO A 173 -5.37 -0.54 11.48
CA PRO A 173 -5.58 -1.97 11.63
C PRO A 173 -4.62 -2.67 12.61
N PHE A 174 -3.31 -2.42 12.53
CA PHE A 174 -2.35 -3.10 13.42
C PHE A 174 -2.56 -2.73 14.90
N LYS A 175 -2.88 -1.46 15.18
CA LYS A 175 -3.17 -0.96 16.53
C LYS A 175 -4.47 -1.54 17.07
N ALA A 176 -5.50 -1.54 16.23
CA ALA A 176 -6.82 -2.05 16.60
C ALA A 176 -6.81 -3.57 16.85
N LEU A 177 -5.89 -4.30 16.19
CA LEU A 177 -5.61 -5.72 16.42
C LEU A 177 -4.62 -6.00 17.57
N GLY A 178 -4.06 -4.97 18.22
CA GLY A 178 -3.08 -5.15 19.30
C GLY A 178 -1.75 -5.76 18.87
N THR A 179 -1.34 -5.55 17.62
CA THR A 179 -0.10 -6.11 17.05
C THR A 179 0.92 -5.02 16.73
N SER A 180 2.21 -5.37 16.70
CA SER A 180 3.22 -4.44 16.15
C SER A 180 3.14 -4.40 14.62
N ILE A 181 3.60 -3.30 14.02
CA ILE A 181 3.55 -3.12 12.57
C ILE A 181 4.31 -4.22 11.81
N SER A 182 5.46 -4.66 12.33
CA SER A 182 6.24 -5.75 11.73
C SER A 182 5.52 -7.09 11.79
N LYS A 183 4.83 -7.39 12.90
CA LYS A 183 4.01 -8.61 13.04
C LYS A 183 2.82 -8.57 12.10
N TYR A 184 2.18 -7.40 11.98
CA TYR A 184 1.05 -7.18 11.09
C TYR A 184 1.44 -7.35 9.61
N ASN A 185 2.52 -6.70 9.16
CA ASN A 185 3.00 -6.84 7.78
C ASN A 185 3.35 -8.29 7.46
N ARG A 186 4.04 -8.99 8.37
CA ARG A 186 4.35 -10.42 8.22
C ARG A 186 3.09 -11.28 8.11
N TRP A 187 2.09 -11.01 8.94
CA TRP A 187 0.82 -11.72 8.88
C TRP A 187 0.14 -11.51 7.52
N ILE A 188 0.04 -10.27 7.03
CA ILE A 188 -0.54 -9.98 5.70
C ILE A 188 0.21 -10.72 4.58
N GLU A 189 1.54 -10.77 4.62
CA GLU A 189 2.34 -11.49 3.61
C GLU A 189 2.06 -13.00 3.56
N GLN A 190 1.58 -13.58 4.67
CA GLN A 190 1.32 -15.01 4.80
C GLN A 190 -0.14 -15.39 4.53
N GLN A 191 -1.06 -14.42 4.45
CA GLN A 191 -2.48 -14.66 4.28
C GLN A 191 -2.94 -14.40 2.84
N THR A 192 -4.05 -15.05 2.47
CA THR A 192 -4.76 -14.74 1.23
C THR A 192 -5.54 -13.44 1.38
N GLU A 193 -5.80 -12.76 0.26
CA GLU A 193 -6.61 -11.53 0.23
C GLU A 193 -7.97 -11.74 0.94
N PHE A 194 -8.64 -12.86 0.64
CA PHE A 194 -9.89 -13.25 1.28
C PHE A 194 -9.81 -13.30 2.81
N LYS A 195 -8.80 -13.97 3.38
CA LYS A 195 -8.63 -14.05 4.86
C LYS A 195 -8.34 -12.68 5.47
N ILE A 196 -7.61 -11.82 4.77
CA ILE A 196 -7.32 -10.46 5.24
C ILE A 196 -8.60 -9.64 5.29
N LEU A 197 -9.41 -9.70 4.22
CA LEU A 197 -10.68 -9.00 4.13
C LEU A 197 -11.69 -9.49 5.16
N GLN A 198 -11.77 -10.80 5.42
CA GLN A 198 -12.57 -11.34 6.53
C GLN A 198 -12.14 -10.76 7.88
N LYS A 199 -10.82 -10.66 8.13
CA LYS A 199 -10.32 -10.06 9.36
C LYS A 199 -10.69 -8.58 9.46
N PHE A 200 -10.62 -7.84 8.37
CA PHE A 200 -11.07 -6.44 8.33
C PHE A 200 -12.57 -6.31 8.59
N GLN A 201 -13.39 -7.22 8.06
CA GLN A 201 -14.82 -7.24 8.35
C GLN A 201 -15.08 -7.43 9.85
N THR A 202 -14.40 -8.38 10.50
CA THR A 202 -14.52 -8.56 11.96
C THR A 202 -14.07 -7.32 12.73
N LEU A 203 -12.99 -6.69 12.27
CA LEU A 203 -12.45 -5.48 12.89
C LEU A 203 -13.43 -4.30 12.81
N ILE A 204 -14.08 -4.12 11.66
CA ILE A 204 -15.11 -3.09 11.47
C ILE A 204 -16.26 -3.29 12.45
N GLN A 205 -16.73 -4.53 12.64
CA GLN A 205 -17.79 -4.81 13.62
C GLN A 205 -17.34 -4.54 15.06
N ASP A 206 -16.10 -4.87 15.42
CA ASP A 206 -15.55 -4.57 16.75
C ASP A 206 -15.41 -3.06 16.99
N ILE A 207 -14.99 -2.30 15.97
CA ILE A 207 -14.96 -0.83 16.03
C ILE A 207 -16.37 -0.28 16.23
N ARG A 208 -17.38 -0.78 15.50
CA ARG A 208 -18.79 -0.37 15.67
C ARG A 208 -19.29 -0.63 17.09
N LYS A 209 -18.99 -1.80 17.66
CA LYS A 209 -19.36 -2.12 19.05
C LYS A 209 -18.73 -1.14 20.04
N LYS A 210 -17.42 -0.87 19.89
CA LYS A 210 -16.70 0.09 20.75
C LYS A 210 -17.21 1.52 20.61
N LEU A 211 -17.61 1.94 19.40
CA LEU A 211 -18.22 3.24 19.16
C LEU A 211 -19.57 3.38 19.88
N LYS A 212 -20.40 2.33 19.88
CA LYS A 212 -21.69 2.34 20.58
C LYS A 212 -21.55 2.33 22.10
N SER A 213 -20.52 1.65 22.62
CA SER A 213 -20.25 1.61 24.07
C SER A 213 -19.55 2.87 24.60
N GLY A 214 -18.92 3.66 23.73
CA GLY A 214 -18.21 4.88 24.08
C GLY A 214 -19.16 6.04 24.38
N ARG A 215 -19.23 6.46 25.65
CA ARG A 215 -20.17 7.48 26.17
C ARG A 215 -19.93 8.95 25.72
N ALA A 216 -19.05 9.24 24.75
CA ALA A 216 -18.53 10.61 24.58
C ALA A 216 -18.59 11.21 23.15
N LEU A 217 -19.23 10.55 22.18
CA LEU A 217 -19.38 11.10 20.82
C LEU A 217 -20.74 11.80 20.65
N SER A 218 -20.74 12.98 20.05
CA SER A 218 -21.99 13.62 19.62
C SER A 218 -22.71 12.74 18.59
N ALA A 219 -24.04 12.82 18.52
CA ALA A 219 -24.85 12.05 17.57
C ALA A 219 -24.39 12.27 16.11
N ALA A 220 -24.03 13.50 15.76
CA ALA A 220 -23.50 13.85 14.44
C ALA A 220 -22.15 13.17 14.15
N SER A 221 -21.20 13.19 15.10
CA SER A 221 -19.90 12.53 14.94
C SER A 221 -20.03 11.01 14.81
N LEU A 222 -20.94 10.41 15.57
CA LEU A 222 -21.25 8.98 15.49
C LEU A 222 -21.87 8.60 14.14
N ALA A 223 -22.77 9.44 13.59
CA ALA A 223 -23.33 9.25 12.26
C ALA A 223 -22.25 9.31 11.17
N THR A 224 -21.36 10.30 11.19
CA THR A 224 -20.24 10.41 10.24
C THR A 224 -19.28 9.22 10.34
N ALA A 225 -18.98 8.76 11.57
CA ALA A 225 -18.13 7.60 11.78
C ALA A 225 -18.77 6.31 11.21
N ASN A 226 -20.07 6.09 11.44
CA ASN A 226 -20.78 4.93 10.90
C ASN A 226 -20.85 4.97 9.38
N ALA A 227 -21.18 6.12 8.77
CA ALA A 227 -21.18 6.27 7.31
C ALA A 227 -19.81 5.93 6.69
N SER A 228 -18.73 6.35 7.36
CA SER A 228 -17.37 6.03 6.92
C SER A 228 -17.08 4.52 7.06
N LEU A 229 -17.52 3.88 8.14
CA LEU A 229 -17.39 2.43 8.33
C LEU A 229 -18.24 1.64 7.32
N ASP A 230 -19.41 2.14 6.93
CA ASP A 230 -20.26 1.53 5.91
C ASP A 230 -19.60 1.59 4.53
N PHE A 231 -18.95 2.69 4.19
CA PHE A 231 -18.16 2.80 2.97
C PHE A 231 -16.99 1.80 2.95
N VAL A 232 -16.24 1.69 4.05
CA VAL A 232 -15.16 0.68 4.16
C VAL A 232 -15.72 -0.74 4.07
N ASP A 233 -16.83 -1.04 4.76
CA ASP A 233 -17.46 -2.35 4.74
C ASP A 233 -17.96 -2.72 3.33
N SER A 234 -18.45 -1.75 2.56
CA SER A 234 -18.82 -1.93 1.15
C SER A 234 -17.61 -2.37 0.30
N ILE A 235 -16.45 -1.74 0.46
CA ILE A 235 -15.21 -2.13 -0.24
C ILE A 235 -14.76 -3.53 0.16
N VAL A 236 -14.82 -3.85 1.46
CA VAL A 236 -14.44 -5.17 1.97
C VAL A 236 -15.37 -6.25 1.40
N LYS A 237 -16.68 -6.01 1.41
CA LYS A 237 -17.68 -6.93 0.83
C LYS A 237 -17.48 -7.11 -0.67
N ALA A 238 -17.26 -6.03 -1.42
CA ALA A 238 -16.98 -6.11 -2.85
C ALA A 238 -15.74 -6.97 -3.13
N GLY A 239 -14.69 -6.85 -2.32
CA GLY A 239 -13.49 -7.68 -2.42
C GLY A 239 -13.72 -9.15 -2.03
N LEU A 240 -14.60 -9.44 -1.08
CA LEU A 240 -14.97 -10.81 -0.70
C LEU A 240 -15.86 -11.49 -1.75
N SER A 241 -16.69 -10.72 -2.45
CA SER A 241 -17.59 -11.20 -3.51
C SER A 241 -16.91 -11.31 -4.88
N ALA A 242 -15.76 -10.66 -5.07
CA ALA A 242 -15.00 -10.78 -6.31
C ALA A 242 -14.50 -12.23 -6.45
N PRO A 243 -14.67 -12.87 -7.63
CA PRO A 243 -14.09 -14.18 -7.87
C PRO A 243 -12.57 -14.08 -7.66
N SER A 244 -12.00 -15.01 -6.88
CA SER A 244 -10.58 -15.03 -6.54
C SER A 244 -9.74 -14.97 -7.82
N VAL A 245 -9.23 -13.78 -8.16
CA VAL A 245 -8.35 -13.55 -9.33
C VAL A 245 -6.94 -14.15 -9.10
N ALA A 246 -6.74 -14.89 -8.00
CA ALA A 246 -5.49 -15.57 -7.67
C ALA A 246 -5.07 -16.64 -8.70
N ALA A 247 -5.88 -16.95 -9.72
CA ALA A 247 -5.54 -17.89 -10.78
C ALA A 247 -4.92 -17.27 -12.05
N GLN A 248 -4.77 -15.94 -12.18
CA GLN A 248 -4.36 -15.31 -13.46
C GLN A 248 -3.05 -14.50 -13.43
N SER A 249 -2.12 -14.77 -12.52
CA SER A 249 -0.80 -14.10 -12.55
C SER A 249 0.40 -15.02 -12.25
N VAL A 250 0.36 -16.25 -12.78
CA VAL A 250 1.56 -17.06 -13.00
C VAL A 250 1.42 -17.82 -14.32
N SER A 251 1.84 -17.19 -15.42
CA SER A 251 2.37 -17.86 -16.61
C SER A 251 3.51 -17.02 -17.19
#